data_AF-A0A381DJR2-F1
#
_entry.id   AF-A0A381DJR2-F1
#
_cell.length_a   1.000
_cell.length_b   1.000
_cell.length_c   1.000
_cell.angle_alpha   90.00
_cell.angle_beta   90.00
_cell.angle_gamma   90.00
#
_symmetry.space_group_name_H-M   'P 1'
#
loop_
_entity.id
_entity.type
_entity.pdbx_description
1 polymer ?
#
loop_
_entity_poly.entity_id
_entity_poly.type
_entity_poly.pdbx_seq_one_letter_code
_entity_poly.pdbx_strand_id
1 'polypeptide(L)'
;MFLKFKFITFFRNLLVYHPHSLEFRAKIFTAMLYFKKEITQNDMHTLNDIATQIYSEKNPRIEILKNVIKEYLTKIKNDKSFVIDSLLLDIDKELKNHKRYAKKIDFSHLRMLISMDEDEALLQQRVYEFLLSEVKIYI
;
A
#
# COMPACT_ATOMS: atom_id res chain seq x y z
N MET A 1 -22.59 -1.15 -18.12
CA MET A 1 -22.27 0.16 -17.51
C MET A 1 -22.60 0.11 -16.01
N PHE A 2 -21.73 -0.48 -15.17
CA PHE A 2 -21.99 -0.63 -13.72
C PHE A 2 -20.75 -0.53 -12.81
N LEU A 3 -19.52 -0.52 -13.37
CA LEU A 3 -18.31 -0.46 -12.54
C LEU A 3 -17.98 0.95 -12.04
N LYS A 4 -18.35 2.03 -12.74
CA LYS A 4 -17.91 3.40 -12.39
C LYS A 4 -18.43 3.94 -11.04
N PHE A 5 -19.52 3.40 -10.49
CA PHE A 5 -20.17 3.95 -9.30
C PHE A 5 -19.64 3.45 -7.95
N LYS A 6 -18.92 2.30 -7.88
CA LYS A 6 -18.33 1.84 -6.59
C LYS A 6 -17.04 2.59 -6.22
N PHE A 7 -16.27 3.04 -7.21
CA PHE A 7 -14.96 3.67 -7.02
C PHE A 7 -15.00 5.05 -6.34
N ILE A 8 -16.03 5.86 -6.60
CA ILE A 8 -16.14 7.22 -6.03
C ILE A 8 -16.62 7.15 -4.57
N THR A 9 -17.47 6.18 -4.25
CA THR A 9 -18.10 6.08 -2.93
C THR A 9 -17.10 5.71 -1.84
N PHE A 10 -16.08 4.91 -2.17
CA PHE A 10 -15.07 4.50 -1.19
C PHE A 10 -14.13 5.66 -0.82
N PHE A 11 -13.52 6.36 -1.78
CA PHE A 11 -12.71 7.55 -1.50
C PHE A 11 -13.52 8.66 -0.81
N ARG A 12 -14.80 8.83 -1.17
CA ARG A 12 -15.69 9.79 -0.50
C ARG A 12 -16.00 9.41 0.95
N ASN A 13 -16.16 8.13 1.26
CA ASN A 13 -16.35 7.65 2.63
C ASN A 13 -15.02 7.62 3.43
N LEU A 14 -13.90 7.42 2.75
CA LEU A 14 -12.57 7.53 3.33
C LEU A 14 -12.38 8.99 3.80
N LEU A 15 -12.51 9.99 2.95
CA LEU A 15 -12.23 11.41 3.28
C LEU A 15 -13.01 12.01 4.48
N VAL A 16 -14.10 11.38 4.96
CA VAL A 16 -14.99 11.95 5.98
C VAL A 16 -14.55 11.65 7.43
N TYR A 17 -13.65 10.68 7.69
CA TYR A 17 -13.23 10.35 9.07
C TYR A 17 -11.75 9.93 9.16
N HIS A 18 -10.84 10.90 9.31
CA HIS A 18 -9.42 10.73 9.73
C HIS A 18 -8.65 9.48 9.19
N PRO A 19 -8.57 9.20 7.87
CA PRO A 19 -8.00 7.95 7.34
C PRO A 19 -6.62 8.11 6.73
N HIS A 20 -5.99 9.29 6.81
CA HIS A 20 -4.71 9.56 6.15
C HIS A 20 -3.64 8.50 6.46
N SER A 21 -3.61 7.97 7.70
CA SER A 21 -2.68 6.90 8.05
C SER A 21 -3.00 5.52 7.43
N LEU A 22 -4.27 5.24 7.15
CA LEU A 22 -4.70 4.01 6.47
C LEU A 22 -4.41 4.12 4.97
N GLU A 23 -4.72 5.27 4.37
CA GLU A 23 -4.38 5.56 2.98
C GLU A 23 -2.87 5.49 2.77
N PHE A 24 -2.08 6.11 3.65
CA PHE A 24 -0.62 6.02 3.63
C PHE A 24 -0.14 4.57 3.63
N ARG A 25 -0.63 3.73 4.56
CA ARG A 25 -0.31 2.30 4.60
C ARG A 25 -0.69 1.59 3.30
N ALA A 26 -1.85 1.92 2.73
CA ALA A 26 -2.28 1.33 1.47
C ALA A 26 -1.35 1.69 0.31
N LYS A 27 -0.84 2.93 0.25
CA LYS A 27 0.17 3.36 -0.73
C LYS A 27 1.45 2.55 -0.59
N ILE A 28 1.95 2.38 0.63
CA ILE A 28 3.14 1.56 0.92
C ILE A 28 2.96 0.13 0.41
N PHE A 29 1.85 -0.53 0.76
CA PHE A 29 1.59 -1.90 0.34
C PHE A 29 1.35 -2.02 -1.17
N THR A 30 0.71 -1.03 -1.78
CA THR A 30 0.55 -0.95 -3.23
C THR A 30 1.91 -0.88 -3.92
N ALA A 31 2.84 -0.04 -3.42
CA ALA A 31 4.17 0.09 -4.00
C ALA A 31 4.94 -1.24 -3.99
N MET A 32 4.84 -1.99 -2.89
CA MET A 32 5.42 -3.34 -2.80
C MET A 32 4.74 -4.33 -3.75
N LEU A 33 3.42 -4.30 -3.90
CA LEU A 33 2.69 -5.27 -4.70
C LEU A 33 2.62 -4.93 -6.20
N TYR A 34 2.96 -3.71 -6.59
CA TYR A 34 2.86 -3.23 -7.96
C TYR A 34 3.64 -4.10 -8.95
N PHE A 35 4.84 -4.54 -8.55
CA PHE A 35 5.75 -5.30 -9.41
C PHE A 35 5.38 -6.77 -9.56
N LYS A 36 4.43 -7.29 -8.76
CA LYS A 36 3.92 -8.64 -8.97
C LYS A 36 3.14 -8.69 -10.27
N LYS A 37 3.52 -9.63 -11.14
CA LYS A 37 2.86 -9.92 -12.42
C LYS A 37 1.38 -10.13 -12.16
N GLU A 38 1.05 -10.99 -11.20
CA GLU A 38 -0.31 -11.26 -10.73
C GLU A 38 -0.39 -11.29 -9.20
N ILE A 39 -1.51 -10.82 -8.65
CA ILE A 39 -1.79 -10.90 -7.21
C ILE A 39 -2.50 -12.22 -6.94
N THR A 40 -1.82 -13.12 -6.24
CA THR A 40 -2.30 -14.46 -5.94
C THR A 40 -3.17 -14.50 -4.69
N GLN A 41 -3.82 -15.65 -4.44
CA GLN A 41 -4.53 -15.87 -3.17
C GLN A 41 -3.59 -15.82 -1.96
N ASN A 42 -2.36 -16.29 -2.13
CA ASN A 42 -1.35 -16.24 -1.06
C ASN A 42 -1.02 -14.79 -0.68
N ASP A 43 -0.83 -13.91 -1.67
CA ASP A 43 -0.58 -12.48 -1.41
C ASP A 43 -1.75 -11.82 -0.66
N MET A 44 -2.99 -12.21 -1.00
CA MET A 44 -4.19 -11.74 -0.32
C MET A 44 -4.30 -12.27 1.12
N HIS A 45 -3.83 -13.48 1.38
CA HIS A 45 -3.72 -14.05 2.73
C HIS A 45 -2.67 -13.29 3.54
N THR A 46 -1.47 -13.12 2.99
CA THR A 46 -0.39 -12.34 3.62
C THR A 46 -0.83 -10.92 3.96
N LEU A 47 -1.51 -10.24 3.03
CA LEU A 47 -2.08 -8.91 3.29
C LEU A 47 -3.12 -8.92 4.43
N ASN A 48 -3.91 -9.99 4.55
CA ASN A 48 -4.88 -10.13 5.62
C ASN A 48 -4.21 -10.30 6.98
N ASP A 49 -3.15 -11.11 7.04
CA ASP A 49 -2.37 -11.34 8.26
C ASP A 49 -1.72 -10.03 8.73
N ILE A 50 -1.07 -9.31 7.81
CA ILE A 50 -0.48 -8.00 8.07
C ILE A 50 -1.54 -7.01 8.59
N ALA A 51 -2.70 -6.93 7.92
CA ALA A 51 -3.76 -6.02 8.32
C ALA A 51 -4.31 -6.36 9.72
N THR A 52 -4.40 -7.64 10.04
CA THR A 52 -4.85 -8.14 11.34
C THR A 52 -3.85 -7.81 12.46
N GLN A 53 -2.55 -7.91 12.18
CA GLN A 53 -1.47 -7.47 13.09
C GLN A 53 -1.52 -5.96 13.36
N ILE A 54 -1.95 -5.15 12.38
CA ILE A 54 -2.03 -3.68 12.51
C ILE A 54 -3.27 -3.22 13.32
N TYR A 55 -4.44 -3.84 13.11
CA TYR A 55 -5.72 -3.32 13.59
C TYR A 55 -6.45 -4.20 14.62
N SER A 56 -5.88 -5.35 14.99
CA SER A 56 -6.50 -6.43 15.75
C SER A 56 -7.65 -7.14 15.00
N GLU A 57 -7.89 -8.40 15.34
CA GLU A 57 -8.94 -9.22 14.71
C GLU A 57 -10.32 -8.54 14.73
N LYS A 58 -11.12 -8.79 13.68
CA LYS A 58 -12.49 -8.26 13.46
C LYS A 58 -12.59 -6.73 13.31
N ASN A 59 -11.48 -6.01 13.20
CA ASN A 59 -11.52 -4.58 12.96
C ASN A 59 -11.98 -4.28 11.51
N PRO A 60 -13.02 -3.44 11.29
CA PRO A 60 -13.50 -3.11 9.94
C PRO A 60 -12.43 -2.44 9.07
N ARG A 61 -11.40 -1.84 9.68
CA ARG A 61 -10.27 -1.23 8.96
C ARG A 61 -9.45 -2.23 8.16
N ILE A 62 -9.48 -3.52 8.51
CA ILE A 62 -8.78 -4.57 7.76
C ILE A 62 -9.33 -4.66 6.33
N GLU A 63 -10.65 -4.74 6.20
CA GLU A 63 -11.30 -4.86 4.90
C GLU A 63 -11.20 -3.55 4.11
N ILE A 64 -11.32 -2.41 4.80
CA ILE A 64 -11.10 -1.09 4.22
C ILE A 64 -9.69 -1.00 3.63
N LEU A 65 -8.64 -1.35 4.37
CA LEU A 65 -7.25 -1.32 3.90
C LEU A 65 -7.07 -2.20 2.65
N LYS A 66 -7.56 -3.44 2.68
CA LYS A 66 -7.46 -4.37 1.55
C LYS A 66 -8.16 -3.83 0.30
N ASN A 67 -9.33 -3.21 0.46
CA ASN A 67 -10.07 -2.62 -0.65
C ASN A 67 -9.33 -1.42 -1.24
N VAL A 68 -8.77 -0.53 -0.41
CA VAL A 68 -7.95 0.60 -0.88
C VAL A 68 -6.75 0.11 -1.67
N ILE A 69 -6.03 -0.89 -1.18
CA ILE A 69 -4.86 -1.45 -1.89
C ILE A 69 -5.25 -1.97 -3.28
N LYS A 70 -6.36 -2.73 -3.37
CA LYS A 70 -6.88 -3.23 -4.65
C LYS A 70 -7.24 -2.09 -5.60
N GLU A 71 -7.85 -1.03 -5.09
CA GLU A 71 -8.21 0.14 -5.89
C GLU A 71 -6.96 0.85 -6.43
N TYR A 72 -5.95 1.09 -5.59
CA TYR A 72 -4.69 1.67 -6.06
C TYR A 72 -4.03 0.77 -7.09
N LEU A 73 -3.85 -0.53 -6.83
CA LEU A 73 -3.24 -1.46 -7.80
C LEU A 73 -3.95 -1.44 -9.15
N THR A 74 -5.29 -1.43 -9.13
CA THR A 74 -6.11 -1.32 -10.34
C THR A 74 -5.88 0.00 -11.07
N LYS A 75 -5.76 1.11 -10.33
CA LYS A 75 -5.47 2.43 -10.89
C LYS A 75 -4.10 2.46 -11.56
N ILE A 76 -3.03 2.04 -10.88
CA ILE A 76 -1.66 2.10 -11.43
C ILE A 76 -1.50 1.17 -12.63
N LYS A 77 -2.12 -0.01 -12.61
CA LYS A 77 -2.00 -0.96 -13.73
C LYS A 77 -2.80 -0.54 -14.97
N ASN A 78 -3.92 0.17 -14.79
CA ASN A 78 -4.79 0.57 -15.91
C ASN A 78 -4.49 1.96 -16.46
N ASP A 79 -3.93 2.84 -15.65
CA ASP A 79 -3.67 4.22 -16.03
C ASP A 79 -2.21 4.39 -16.45
N LYS A 80 -1.97 4.48 -17.76
CA LYS A 80 -0.64 4.72 -18.33
C LYS A 80 0.01 6.03 -17.82
N SER A 81 -0.79 6.96 -17.29
CA SER A 81 -0.29 8.21 -16.72
C SER A 81 0.08 8.10 -15.23
N PHE A 82 -0.39 7.06 -14.54
CA PHE A 82 -0.11 6.83 -13.13
C PHE A 82 1.00 5.79 -12.98
N VAL A 83 2.23 6.30 -12.85
CA VAL A 83 3.45 5.49 -12.77
C VAL A 83 3.81 5.20 -11.31
N ILE A 84 4.49 4.09 -11.03
CA ILE A 84 5.01 3.77 -9.69
C ILE A 84 5.79 4.94 -9.07
N ASP A 85 6.53 5.70 -9.87
CA ASP A 85 7.29 6.87 -9.42
C ASP A 85 6.40 7.94 -8.78
N SER A 86 5.19 8.17 -9.31
CA SER A 86 4.27 9.15 -8.71
C SER A 86 3.77 8.68 -7.35
N LEU A 87 3.51 7.38 -7.19
CA LEU A 87 3.15 6.80 -5.90
C LEU A 87 4.29 6.94 -4.88
N LEU A 88 5.54 6.67 -5.30
CA LEU A 88 6.71 6.80 -4.43
C LEU A 88 6.97 8.25 -4.02
N LEU A 89 6.80 9.20 -4.95
CA LEU A 89 6.88 10.63 -4.65
C LEU A 89 5.78 11.09 -3.68
N ASP A 90 4.56 10.56 -3.80
CA ASP A 90 3.48 10.87 -2.88
C ASP A 90 3.76 10.32 -1.47
N ILE A 91 4.32 9.10 -1.38
CA ILE A 91 4.77 8.51 -0.11
C ILE A 91 5.84 9.39 0.55
N ASP A 92 6.86 9.81 -0.19
CA ASP A 92 7.92 10.69 0.30
C ASP A 92 7.36 12.03 0.82
N LYS A 93 6.47 12.68 0.05
CA LYS A 93 5.81 13.92 0.48
C LYS A 93 5.02 13.73 1.77
N GLU A 94 4.28 12.63 1.90
CA GLU A 94 3.52 12.34 3.12
C GLU A 94 4.43 12.08 4.32
N LEU A 95 5.56 11.40 4.15
CA LEU A 95 6.56 11.22 5.20
C LEU A 95 7.14 12.56 5.66
N LYS A 96 7.47 13.45 4.71
CA LYS A 96 7.96 14.82 5.00
C LYS A 96 6.94 15.64 5.77
N ASN A 97 5.68 15.62 5.34
CA ASN A 97 4.59 16.38 5.95
C ASN A 97 4.14 15.80 7.30
N HIS A 98 4.26 14.49 7.47
CA HIS A 98 3.78 13.75 8.64
C HIS A 98 4.85 12.79 9.16
N LYS A 99 5.95 13.32 9.69
CA LYS A 99 7.10 12.53 10.21
C LYS A 99 6.73 11.31 11.07
N ARG A 100 5.65 11.40 11.86
CA ARG A 100 5.10 10.27 12.65
C ARG A 100 4.67 9.04 11.82
N TYR A 101 4.49 9.20 10.51
CA TYR A 101 4.15 8.12 9.58
C TYR A 101 5.31 7.16 9.34
N ALA A 102 6.56 7.59 9.60
CA ALA A 102 7.70 6.68 9.63
C ALA A 102 7.43 5.47 10.56
N LYS A 103 6.84 5.70 11.74
CA LYS A 103 6.45 4.66 12.71
C LYS A 103 5.28 3.77 12.25
N LYS A 104 4.66 4.08 11.11
CA LYS A 104 3.59 3.27 10.52
C LYS A 104 4.13 2.27 9.50
N ILE A 105 5.36 2.45 9.02
CA ILE A 105 6.01 1.48 8.14
C ILE A 105 6.65 0.41 9.01
N ASP A 106 6.15 -0.81 8.87
CA ASP A 106 6.76 -1.97 9.50
C ASP A 106 7.47 -2.79 8.43
N PHE A 107 8.80 -2.80 8.50
CA PHE A 107 9.64 -3.47 7.52
C PHE A 107 9.58 -5.00 7.63
N SER A 108 9.09 -5.56 8.75
CA SER A 108 8.80 -6.99 8.81
C SER A 108 7.61 -7.34 7.92
N HIS A 109 6.54 -6.53 7.95
CA HIS A 109 5.40 -6.69 7.05
C HIS A 109 5.78 -6.52 5.59
N LEU A 110 6.66 -5.57 5.26
CA LEU A 110 7.10 -5.38 3.86
C LEU A 110 7.88 -6.58 3.34
N ARG A 111 8.74 -7.19 4.17
CA ARG A 111 9.48 -8.41 3.80
C ARG A 111 8.56 -9.58 3.48
N MET A 112 7.43 -9.70 4.18
CA MET A 112 6.44 -10.76 3.91
C MET A 112 5.81 -10.65 2.51
N LEU A 113 5.84 -9.46 1.89
CA LEU A 113 5.24 -9.22 0.57
C LEU A 113 6.23 -9.40 -0.60
N ILE A 114 7.51 -9.67 -0.31
CA ILE A 114 8.52 -9.95 -1.32
C ILE A 114 8.20 -11.29 -1.98
N SER A 115 8.26 -11.30 -3.32
CA SER A 115 7.95 -12.46 -4.15
C SER A 115 9.07 -13.50 -4.10
N MET A 116 8.71 -14.73 -4.48
CA MET A 116 9.69 -15.80 -4.69
C MET A 116 10.28 -15.76 -6.11
N ASP A 117 9.62 -15.06 -7.04
CA ASP A 117 10.14 -14.78 -8.38
C ASP A 117 11.26 -13.74 -8.28
N GLU A 118 12.43 -14.07 -8.82
CA GLU A 118 13.66 -13.28 -8.65
C GLU A 118 13.54 -11.87 -9.25
N ASP A 119 12.90 -11.75 -10.42
CA ASP A 119 12.72 -10.46 -11.11
C ASP A 119 11.78 -9.55 -10.31
N GLU A 120 10.65 -10.10 -9.86
CA GLU A 120 9.70 -9.39 -8.99
C GLU A 120 10.38 -8.99 -7.67
N ALA A 121 11.07 -9.93 -7.03
CA ALA A 121 11.74 -9.73 -5.76
C ALA A 121 12.79 -8.61 -5.85
N LEU A 122 13.57 -8.56 -6.93
CA LEU A 122 14.57 -7.51 -7.15
C LEU A 122 13.93 -6.12 -7.19
N LEU A 123 12.81 -5.96 -7.90
CA LEU A 123 12.12 -4.67 -8.00
C LEU A 123 11.46 -4.28 -6.67
N GLN A 124 10.85 -5.24 -5.98
CA GLN A 124 10.28 -5.04 -4.65
C GLN A 124 11.35 -4.69 -3.61
N GLN A 125 12.54 -5.29 -3.71
CA GLN A 125 13.68 -4.99 -2.86
C GLN A 125 14.15 -3.55 -3.05
N ARG A 126 14.14 -3.02 -4.29
CA ARG A 126 14.45 -1.60 -4.54
C ARG A 126 13.44 -0.67 -3.90
N VAL A 127 12.15 -0.99 -3.95
CA VAL A 127 11.11 -0.22 -3.24
C VAL A 127 11.32 -0.27 -1.73
N TYR A 128 11.61 -1.47 -1.20
CA TYR A 128 11.92 -1.67 0.21
C TYR A 128 13.09 -0.79 0.66
N GLU A 129 14.18 -0.78 -0.11
CA GLU A 129 15.38 0.04 0.18
C GLU A 129 15.10 1.53 0.11
N PHE A 130 14.32 1.97 -0.89
CA PHE A 130 13.84 3.35 -0.97
C PHE A 130 13.04 3.75 0.29
N LEU A 131 12.07 2.93 0.70
CA LEU A 131 11.28 3.21 1.90
C LEU A 131 12.15 3.23 3.16
N LEU A 132 13.16 2.35 3.24
CA LEU A 132 14.10 2.31 4.35
C LEU A 132 14.96 3.57 4.40
N SER A 133 15.47 4.06 3.26
CA SER A 133 16.24 5.30 3.23
C SER A 133 15.40 6.51 3.63
N GLU A 134 14.15 6.59 3.16
CA GLU A 134 13.25 7.70 3.52
C GLU A 134 12.90 7.69 5.01
N VAL A 135 12.65 6.51 5.59
CA VAL A 135 12.30 6.40 7.01
C VAL A 135 13.47 6.72 7.93
N LYS A 136 14.70 6.33 7.57
CA LYS A 136 15.91 6.60 8.37
C LYS A 136 16.16 8.08 8.65
N ILE A 137 15.60 8.98 7.84
CA ILE A 137 15.69 10.44 8.04
C ILE A 137 14.92 10.88 9.31
N TYR A 138 13.95 10.09 9.77
CA TYR A 138 13.00 10.48 10.81
C TYR A 138 13.03 9.60 12.08
N ILE A 139 13.93 8.61 12.13
CA ILE A 139 14.21 7.76 13.31
C ILE A 139 15.40 8.35 14.05
#